data_AF-A0A319CVA4-F1
#
_entry.id   AF-A0A319CVA4-F1
#
_cell.length_a   1.000
_cell.length_b   1.000
_cell.length_c   1.000
_cell.angle_alpha   90.00
_cell.angle_beta   90.00
_cell.angle_gamma   90.00
#
_symmetry.space_group_name_H-M   'P 1'
#
loop_
_entity.id
_entity.type
_entity.pdbx_description
1 polymer ?
#
loop_
_entity_poly.entity_id
_entity_poly.type
_entity_poly.pdbx_seq_one_letter_code
_entity_poly.pdbx_strand_id
1 'polypeptide(L)'
;MFGETPSRILAGVLGCMALLPSAVSASHPHFGRGGHHHAGDGHHPSSARLGPAPTSAPDAGDDCDGAEPSAVSSAISSILAVASSSAVAHVYPSASASATVNTATSARVIIPFYVYPSAGAWTPMEELVSEFPDVEFTIIINPDSGPGSSSLPDASFLSAVPALTSHSNVLAIGYVPTQKGTRAIADVEKDVKTYAGWPSASGNSSFAVHGIFFDEAPNAYSADLVSYYQQLATLVKDSTGLGPENYVVTNPGTVPDAAYLDIPDSTVVFESPYDSFLSAISAGTFNSISTTNHSSLASMVYSVPDSVDLPTLITQVGNISEQIFLGNTSTYMAYDSYMNKVIPMLPTVAKSS
;
A
#
# COMPACT_ATOMS: atom_id res chain seq x y z
N MET A 1 40.51 42.86 1.55
CA MET A 1 40.24 42.07 2.76
C MET A 1 39.15 41.09 2.39
N PHE A 2 39.53 39.88 1.98
CA PHE A 2 38.58 38.85 1.52
C PHE A 2 38.35 37.87 2.67
N GLY A 3 37.09 37.54 2.93
CA GLY A 3 36.69 36.50 3.88
C GLY A 3 35.99 35.39 3.09
N GLU A 4 36.40 34.14 3.31
CA GLU A 4 35.97 33.00 2.51
C GLU A 4 34.65 32.43 3.05
N THR A 5 33.68 32.20 2.17
CA THR A 5 32.48 31.40 2.48
C THR A 5 32.80 29.92 2.25
N PRO A 6 32.72 29.04 3.26
CA PRO A 6 32.92 27.62 3.07
C PRO A 6 31.75 27.02 2.28
N SER A 7 32.01 26.54 1.07
CA SER A 7 31.04 25.83 0.26
C SER A 7 30.59 24.53 0.95
N ARG A 8 29.28 24.34 1.14
CA ARG A 8 28.75 23.05 1.60
C ARG A 8 28.66 22.09 0.43
N ILE A 9 29.31 20.94 0.58
CA ILE A 9 29.40 19.89 -0.45
C ILE A 9 28.01 19.30 -0.70
N LEU A 10 27.61 19.27 -1.95
CA LEU A 10 26.39 18.62 -2.41
C LEU A 10 26.58 17.10 -2.43
N ALA A 11 26.25 16.43 -1.32
CA ALA A 11 26.14 14.97 -1.29
C ALA A 11 24.84 14.56 -2.00
N GLY A 12 24.95 13.89 -3.15
CA GLY A 12 23.80 13.54 -3.98
C GLY A 12 22.92 12.45 -3.37
N VAL A 13 21.66 12.76 -3.09
CA VAL A 13 20.64 11.77 -2.71
C VAL A 13 20.25 10.94 -3.94
N LEU A 14 20.93 9.83 -4.16
CA LEU A 14 20.61 8.85 -5.21
C LEU A 14 19.76 7.70 -4.64
N GLY A 15 18.73 8.06 -3.87
CA GLY A 15 17.90 7.16 -3.05
C GLY A 15 16.56 6.75 -3.69
N CYS A 16 16.48 6.63 -5.01
CA CYS A 16 15.29 6.14 -5.73
C CYS A 16 15.69 5.51 -7.08
N MET A 17 16.46 4.42 -7.03
CA MET A 17 16.77 3.63 -8.22
C MET A 17 16.66 2.14 -7.91
N ALA A 18 15.47 1.58 -8.15
CA ALA A 18 15.21 0.16 -8.03
C ALA A 18 16.00 -0.63 -9.09
N LEU A 19 17.18 -1.13 -8.70
CA LEU A 19 17.98 -2.01 -9.55
C LEU A 19 17.27 -3.36 -9.72
N LEU A 20 16.63 -3.54 -10.87
CA LEU A 20 16.02 -4.80 -11.27
C LEU A 20 17.05 -5.95 -11.22
N PRO A 21 16.75 -7.08 -10.57
CA PRO A 21 17.64 -8.24 -10.58
C PRO A 21 17.59 -8.94 -11.95
N SER A 22 18.57 -8.67 -12.81
CA SER A 22 18.75 -9.38 -14.07
C SER A 22 18.88 -10.90 -13.85
N ALA A 23 18.00 -11.68 -14.46
CA ALA A 23 17.99 -13.14 -14.33
C ALA A 23 19.20 -13.79 -15.03
N VAL A 24 20.29 -14.04 -14.29
CA VAL A 24 21.48 -14.72 -14.80
C VAL A 24 21.34 -16.24 -14.63
N SER A 25 20.97 -16.93 -15.71
CA SER A 25 21.10 -18.38 -15.81
C SER A 25 22.57 -18.78 -15.99
N ALA A 26 23.17 -19.36 -14.95
CA ALA A 26 24.59 -19.72 -14.91
C ALA A 26 24.85 -21.23 -15.06
N SER A 27 24.47 -21.79 -16.22
CA SER A 27 24.78 -23.19 -16.57
C SER A 27 26.30 -23.43 -16.64
N HIS A 28 26.84 -24.27 -15.75
CA HIS A 28 28.27 -24.59 -15.66
C HIS A 28 28.71 -25.64 -16.70
N PRO A 29 29.74 -25.36 -17.54
CA PRO A 29 30.48 -26.38 -18.27
C PRO A 29 31.75 -26.75 -17.50
N HIS A 30 31.87 -28.00 -17.02
CA HIS A 30 33.12 -28.49 -16.45
C HIS A 30 34.19 -28.67 -17.54
N PHE A 31 35.32 -27.97 -17.41
CA PHE A 31 36.53 -28.32 -18.17
C PHE A 31 37.27 -29.49 -17.48
N GLY A 32 37.61 -30.51 -18.26
CA GLY A 32 38.14 -31.77 -17.76
C GLY A 32 39.63 -31.75 -17.42
N ARG A 33 40.04 -32.69 -16.56
CA ARG A 33 41.44 -33.03 -16.28
C ARG A 33 41.64 -34.51 -16.59
N GLY A 34 42.42 -34.82 -17.63
CA GLY A 34 42.65 -36.20 -18.09
C GLY A 34 43.79 -36.93 -17.38
N GLY A 35 43.90 -38.24 -17.63
CA GLY A 35 45.01 -39.09 -17.19
C GLY A 35 44.58 -40.43 -16.59
N HIS A 36 44.44 -41.46 -17.43
CA HIS A 36 44.27 -42.85 -16.96
C HIS A 36 45.60 -43.44 -16.47
N HIS A 37 45.56 -44.49 -15.66
CA HIS A 37 46.35 -45.71 -15.87
C HIS A 37 45.76 -46.91 -15.11
N HIS A 38 46.20 -48.11 -15.50
CA HIS A 38 45.71 -49.46 -15.14
C HIS A 38 44.27 -49.82 -15.62
N ALA A 39 43.95 -51.10 -15.89
CA ALA A 39 44.56 -52.15 -16.74
C ALA A 39 43.80 -53.48 -16.50
N GLY A 40 43.69 -54.35 -17.52
CA GLY A 40 43.34 -55.77 -17.37
C GLY A 40 41.93 -56.19 -17.81
N ASP A 41 41.86 -56.80 -19.00
CA ASP A 41 41.11 -58.00 -19.42
C ASP A 41 39.64 -58.24 -18.99
N GLY A 42 38.75 -58.62 -19.94
CA GLY A 42 37.35 -58.90 -19.57
C GLY A 42 36.29 -59.42 -20.57
N HIS A 43 36.62 -59.98 -21.75
CA HIS A 43 35.70 -60.75 -22.63
C HIS A 43 34.50 -60.08 -23.35
N HIS A 44 34.16 -60.67 -24.51
CA HIS A 44 33.04 -60.43 -25.45
C HIS A 44 31.82 -61.35 -25.14
N PRO A 45 30.69 -61.39 -25.92
CA PRO A 45 29.86 -60.31 -26.51
C PRO A 45 28.32 -60.60 -26.52
N SER A 46 27.47 -59.59 -26.76
CA SER A 46 26.21 -59.61 -27.59
C SER A 46 25.52 -58.23 -27.51
N SER A 47 25.18 -57.50 -28.59
CA SER A 47 24.22 -57.76 -29.68
C SER A 47 22.77 -57.78 -29.18
N ALA A 48 22.03 -56.66 -29.18
CA ALA A 48 21.22 -56.11 -30.31
C ALA A 48 19.71 -56.43 -30.14
N ARG A 49 18.70 -55.65 -30.58
CA ARG A 49 18.54 -54.22 -30.99
C ARG A 49 17.02 -53.95 -31.20
N LEU A 50 16.58 -52.68 -31.25
CA LEU A 50 15.26 -52.17 -31.72
C LEU A 50 14.04 -52.25 -30.75
N GLY A 51 13.13 -51.28 -30.90
CA GLY A 51 11.75 -51.24 -30.32
C GLY A 51 10.69 -51.49 -31.43
N PRO A 52 9.48 -50.88 -31.44
CA PRO A 52 8.97 -49.73 -30.65
C PRO A 52 7.55 -49.96 -30.03
N ALA A 53 6.86 -48.86 -29.65
CA ALA A 53 5.43 -48.81 -29.28
C ALA A 53 4.51 -48.79 -30.55
N PRO A 54 3.13 -48.69 -30.54
CA PRO A 54 2.25 -47.96 -29.60
C PRO A 54 0.83 -48.56 -29.33
N THR A 55 -0.10 -47.76 -28.76
CA THR A 55 -1.60 -47.87 -28.77
C THR A 55 -2.26 -49.05 -28.03
N SER A 56 -3.52 -49.02 -27.54
CA SER A 56 -4.59 -47.99 -27.46
C SER A 56 -5.64 -48.34 -26.38
N ALA A 57 -6.51 -47.39 -26.01
CA ALA A 57 -7.81 -47.59 -25.30
C ALA A 57 -8.96 -47.85 -26.32
N PRO A 58 -10.27 -47.95 -25.98
CA PRO A 58 -10.97 -47.90 -24.68
C PRO A 58 -12.01 -49.05 -24.47
N ASP A 59 -12.85 -48.98 -23.41
CA ASP A 59 -14.30 -49.28 -23.49
C ASP A 59 -15.11 -48.70 -22.29
N ALA A 60 -16.46 -48.80 -22.28
CA ALA A 60 -17.38 -48.16 -21.33
C ALA A 60 -18.68 -48.95 -20.99
N GLY A 61 -19.57 -48.37 -20.17
CA GLY A 61 -20.97 -48.80 -19.90
C GLY A 61 -21.26 -49.38 -18.49
N ASP A 62 -22.49 -49.41 -17.97
CA ASP A 62 -23.72 -48.64 -18.29
C ASP A 62 -24.80 -48.82 -17.17
N ASP A 63 -25.99 -48.20 -17.33
CA ASP A 63 -27.29 -48.47 -16.65
C ASP A 63 -27.47 -48.15 -15.13
N CYS A 64 -28.68 -47.94 -14.56
CA CYS A 64 -29.92 -47.20 -14.97
C CYS A 64 -30.96 -47.12 -13.81
N ASP A 65 -32.02 -46.32 -13.97
CA ASP A 65 -33.29 -46.24 -13.17
C ASP A 65 -33.25 -45.88 -11.66
N GLY A 66 -34.31 -45.35 -11.02
CA GLY A 66 -35.60 -44.82 -11.55
C GLY A 66 -36.70 -44.57 -10.48
N ALA A 67 -37.46 -43.47 -10.65
CA ALA A 67 -38.83 -43.16 -10.14
C ALA A 67 -39.17 -43.01 -8.61
N GLU A 68 -39.85 -41.89 -8.30
CA GLU A 68 -40.86 -41.71 -7.22
C GLU A 68 -42.30 -41.84 -7.85
N PRO A 69 -43.50 -41.74 -7.18
CA PRO A 69 -43.84 -40.96 -5.96
C PRO A 69 -44.95 -41.57 -5.02
N SER A 70 -45.38 -40.78 -4.01
CA SER A 70 -46.81 -40.58 -3.54
C SER A 70 -47.06 -40.65 -2.01
N ALA A 71 -48.13 -39.98 -1.54
CA ALA A 71 -48.44 -39.79 -0.11
C ALA A 71 -49.93 -40.01 0.26
N VAL A 72 -50.19 -40.41 1.52
CA VAL A 72 -51.42 -40.24 2.37
C VAL A 72 -51.12 -40.84 3.77
N SER A 73 -51.71 -40.48 4.92
CA SER A 73 -52.60 -39.40 5.42
C SER A 73 -52.31 -39.28 6.96
N SER A 74 -52.89 -38.44 7.83
CA SER A 74 -54.05 -37.52 7.83
C SER A 74 -53.77 -36.38 8.85
N ALA A 75 -54.65 -35.63 9.54
CA ALA A 75 -56.09 -35.69 9.83
C ALA A 75 -56.71 -34.26 9.91
N ILE A 76 -57.84 -34.06 10.61
CA ILE A 76 -58.64 -32.80 10.58
C ILE A 76 -59.22 -32.43 11.95
N SER A 77 -59.48 -31.13 12.14
CA SER A 77 -60.52 -30.48 12.97
C SER A 77 -60.07 -29.76 14.25
N SER A 78 -60.64 -28.62 14.63
CA SER A 78 -61.56 -27.66 13.96
C SER A 78 -61.67 -26.38 14.81
N ILE A 79 -62.22 -25.28 14.27
CA ILE A 79 -63.34 -24.46 14.83
C ILE A 79 -63.45 -23.11 14.09
N LEU A 80 -64.68 -22.59 13.97
CA LEU A 80 -65.00 -21.33 13.28
C LEU A 80 -64.61 -20.09 14.11
N ALA A 81 -64.28 -19.00 13.42
CA ALA A 81 -64.16 -17.68 14.02
C ALA A 81 -65.55 -17.06 14.33
N VAL A 82 -65.63 -16.32 15.44
CA VAL A 82 -66.74 -15.41 15.75
C VAL A 82 -66.13 -14.04 16.07
N ALA A 83 -66.67 -12.98 15.48
CA ALA A 83 -66.13 -11.63 15.63
C ALA A 83 -66.59 -10.96 16.94
N SER A 84 -65.72 -10.12 17.51
CA SER A 84 -66.07 -9.10 18.49
C SER A 84 -65.01 -8.01 18.49
N SER A 85 -65.43 -6.76 18.28
CA SER A 85 -64.53 -5.60 18.21
C SER A 85 -64.25 -5.03 19.60
N SER A 86 -62.98 -4.83 19.93
CA SER A 86 -62.54 -3.96 21.03
C SER A 86 -61.20 -3.33 20.65
N ALA A 87 -61.14 -1.99 20.57
CA ALA A 87 -59.92 -1.29 20.20
C ALA A 87 -58.99 -1.11 21.42
N VAL A 88 -57.73 -1.54 21.28
CA VAL A 88 -56.63 -1.17 22.18
C VAL A 88 -55.51 -0.60 21.33
N ALA A 89 -55.16 0.66 21.56
CA ALA A 89 -54.13 1.35 20.80
C ALA A 89 -52.73 0.91 21.24
N HIS A 90 -52.26 -0.23 20.72
CA HIS A 90 -50.86 -0.62 20.86
C HIS A 90 -49.99 0.30 19.98
N VAL A 91 -49.26 1.20 20.64
CA VAL A 91 -48.14 1.91 20.04
C VAL A 91 -47.03 0.89 19.79
N TYR A 92 -47.00 0.33 18.59
CA TYR A 92 -45.84 -0.41 18.12
C TYR A 92 -44.68 0.59 17.97
N PRO A 93 -43.53 0.39 18.64
CA PRO A 93 -42.34 1.13 18.29
C PRO A 93 -41.96 0.73 16.87
N SER A 94 -42.17 1.65 15.92
CA SER A 94 -41.70 1.43 14.55
C SER A 94 -40.19 1.28 14.61
N ALA A 95 -39.70 0.07 14.35
CA ALA A 95 -38.29 -0.21 14.24
C ALA A 95 -37.77 0.44 12.97
N SER A 96 -37.51 1.74 13.04
CA SER A 96 -36.63 2.42 12.09
C SER A 96 -35.29 1.72 12.18
N ALA A 97 -35.06 0.77 11.28
CA ALA A 97 -33.72 0.38 10.90
C ALA A 97 -33.05 1.66 10.40
N SER A 98 -32.24 2.29 11.25
CA SER A 98 -31.26 3.25 10.81
C SER A 98 -30.39 2.52 9.80
N ALA A 99 -30.66 2.74 8.52
CA ALA A 99 -29.69 2.40 7.50
C ALA A 99 -28.40 3.08 7.92
N THR A 100 -27.37 2.30 8.23
CA THR A 100 -26.01 2.81 8.25
C THR A 100 -25.80 3.44 6.88
N VAL A 101 -25.75 4.77 6.86
CA VAL A 101 -25.34 5.51 5.66
C VAL A 101 -23.97 4.95 5.35
N ASN A 102 -23.85 4.24 4.23
CA ASN A 102 -22.55 3.91 3.68
C ASN A 102 -21.86 5.25 3.48
N THR A 103 -20.86 5.54 4.30
CA THR A 103 -20.04 6.75 4.18
C THR A 103 -19.36 6.64 2.84
N ALA A 104 -19.95 7.30 1.85
CA ALA A 104 -19.53 7.17 0.47
C ALA A 104 -18.07 7.60 0.38
N THR A 105 -17.27 6.80 -0.31
CA THR A 105 -15.81 6.91 -0.29
C THR A 105 -15.37 8.27 -0.80
N SER A 106 -14.83 9.10 0.09
CA SER A 106 -13.90 10.17 -0.28
C SER A 106 -12.80 9.58 -1.15
N ALA A 107 -12.34 10.29 -2.17
CA ALA A 107 -11.12 9.86 -2.85
C ALA A 107 -9.93 10.05 -1.90
N ARG A 108 -8.94 9.17 -1.95
CA ARG A 108 -7.83 9.14 -0.99
C ARG A 108 -6.50 9.22 -1.75
N VAL A 109 -5.59 10.08 -1.33
CA VAL A 109 -4.26 10.22 -1.95
C VAL A 109 -3.15 10.18 -0.92
N ILE A 110 -2.00 9.65 -1.32
CA ILE A 110 -0.81 9.53 -0.46
C ILE A 110 0.41 10.17 -1.13
N ILE A 111 0.74 11.38 -0.70
CA ILE A 111 1.69 12.26 -1.38
C ILE A 111 3.04 12.24 -0.65
N PRO A 112 4.11 11.70 -1.26
CA PRO A 112 5.48 11.93 -0.80
C PRO A 112 5.85 13.40 -1.06
N PHE A 113 5.64 14.26 -0.07
CA PHE A 113 5.78 15.71 -0.23
C PHE A 113 7.09 16.21 0.38
N TYR A 114 8.20 15.79 -0.22
CA TYR A 114 9.56 16.08 0.28
C TYR A 114 10.07 17.45 -0.19
N VAL A 115 9.14 18.39 -0.41
CA VAL A 115 9.43 19.78 -0.81
C VAL A 115 9.86 20.56 0.42
N TYR A 116 11.03 21.21 0.38
CA TYR A 116 11.46 22.06 1.48
C TYR A 116 10.55 23.31 1.61
N PRO A 117 9.96 23.61 2.79
CA PRO A 117 8.96 24.67 3.01
C PRO A 117 9.52 26.10 2.99
N SER A 118 10.42 26.42 2.06
CA SER A 118 10.77 27.82 1.76
C SER A 118 9.52 28.65 1.43
N ALA A 119 9.55 29.96 1.70
CA ALA A 119 8.37 30.82 1.66
C ALA A 119 7.62 30.74 0.31
N GLY A 120 6.36 30.26 0.36
CA GLY A 120 5.49 30.06 -0.81
C GLY A 120 5.62 28.70 -1.52
N ALA A 121 6.57 27.84 -1.15
CA ALA A 121 6.79 26.55 -1.81
C ALA A 121 5.70 25.50 -1.53
N TRP A 122 4.99 25.62 -0.40
CA TRP A 122 3.87 24.74 -0.04
C TRP A 122 2.51 25.31 -0.44
N THR A 123 2.43 26.58 -0.85
CA THR A 123 1.16 27.25 -1.18
C THR A 123 0.34 26.53 -2.26
N PRO A 124 0.93 25.95 -3.33
CA PRO A 124 0.15 25.14 -4.28
C PRO A 124 -0.49 23.88 -3.67
N MET A 125 0.12 23.31 -2.63
CA MET A 125 -0.47 22.19 -1.87
C MET A 125 -1.60 22.70 -0.95
N GLU A 126 -1.39 23.80 -0.24
CA GLU A 126 -2.41 24.46 0.58
C GLU A 126 -3.64 24.87 -0.26
N GLU A 127 -3.43 25.37 -1.48
CA GLU A 127 -4.49 25.65 -2.47
C GLU A 127 -5.22 24.37 -2.91
N LEU A 128 -4.50 23.30 -3.25
CA LEU A 128 -5.07 22.02 -3.69
C LEU A 128 -5.94 21.36 -2.61
N VAL A 129 -5.47 21.27 -1.36
CA VAL A 129 -6.25 20.65 -0.26
C VAL A 129 -7.47 21.49 0.13
N SER A 130 -7.43 22.80 -0.14
CA SER A 130 -8.54 23.74 0.07
C SER A 130 -9.60 23.66 -1.03
N GLU A 131 -9.19 23.46 -2.29
CA GLU A 131 -10.10 23.32 -3.43
C GLU A 131 -10.89 21.99 -3.40
N PHE A 132 -10.30 20.93 -2.85
CA PHE A 132 -10.88 19.58 -2.83
C PHE A 132 -11.14 19.04 -1.41
N PRO A 133 -12.07 19.64 -0.63
CA PRO A 133 -12.37 19.23 0.75
C PRO A 133 -13.02 17.84 0.86
N ASP A 134 -13.54 17.29 -0.25
CA ASP A 134 -14.15 15.95 -0.34
C ASP A 134 -13.11 14.86 -0.74
N VAL A 135 -11.82 15.18 -0.65
CA VAL A 135 -10.66 14.29 -0.92
C VAL A 135 -9.78 14.24 0.33
N GLU A 136 -9.39 13.05 0.76
CA GLU A 136 -8.47 12.79 1.87
C GLU A 136 -7.01 12.82 1.39
N PHE A 137 -6.19 13.68 2.00
CA PHE A 137 -4.78 13.86 1.64
C PHE A 137 -3.86 13.34 2.76
N THR A 138 -3.34 12.12 2.60
CA THR A 138 -2.21 11.63 3.41
C THR A 138 -0.93 12.28 2.87
N ILE A 139 -0.29 13.17 3.64
CA ILE A 139 0.89 13.93 3.17
C ILE A 139 2.11 13.57 4.00
N ILE A 140 3.14 13.03 3.35
CA ILE A 140 4.35 12.54 4.02
C ILE A 140 5.36 13.69 4.15
N ILE A 141 5.60 14.10 5.40
CA ILE A 141 6.49 15.20 5.77
C ILE A 141 7.90 14.65 6.05
N ASN A 142 8.91 15.17 5.36
CA ASN A 142 10.29 14.68 5.45
C ASN A 142 11.31 15.83 5.59
N PRO A 143 11.67 16.25 6.82
CA PRO A 143 12.63 17.34 7.04
C PRO A 143 14.08 17.04 6.61
N ASP A 144 14.63 15.88 6.97
CA ASP A 144 16.05 15.54 6.74
C ASP A 144 16.24 14.00 6.71
N SER A 145 15.53 13.31 5.80
CA SER A 145 15.44 11.83 5.78
C SER A 145 14.97 11.24 7.11
N GLY A 146 14.02 11.92 7.75
CA GLY A 146 13.72 11.80 9.17
C GLY A 146 13.37 13.18 9.77
N PRO A 147 13.06 13.26 11.08
CA PRO A 147 12.65 14.51 11.74
C PRO A 147 13.79 15.52 11.96
N GLY A 148 15.02 15.19 11.52
CA GLY A 148 16.24 15.94 11.78
C GLY A 148 16.99 15.48 13.05
N SER A 149 18.13 16.11 13.31
CA SER A 149 19.02 15.76 14.44
C SER A 149 18.65 16.43 15.78
N SER A 150 17.71 17.38 15.75
CA SER A 150 17.17 18.14 16.88
C SER A 150 15.74 17.72 17.24
N SER A 151 15.21 18.19 18.38
CA SER A 151 13.83 17.92 18.80
C SER A 151 12.75 18.61 17.96
N LEU A 152 13.16 19.53 17.07
CA LEU A 152 12.35 20.23 16.08
C LEU A 152 13.18 20.40 14.79
N PRO A 153 12.54 20.47 13.61
CA PRO A 153 13.16 20.97 12.38
C PRO A 153 13.31 22.51 12.43
N ASP A 154 13.72 23.13 11.32
CA ASP A 154 13.90 24.58 11.26
C ASP A 154 12.58 25.38 11.18
N ALA A 155 12.71 26.71 11.25
CA ALA A 155 11.60 27.66 11.29
C ALA A 155 10.63 27.57 10.11
N SER A 156 11.07 27.09 8.95
CA SER A 156 10.25 26.95 7.74
C SER A 156 9.18 25.86 7.94
N PHE A 157 9.59 24.71 8.48
CA PHE A 157 8.66 23.64 8.88
C PHE A 157 7.75 24.08 10.02
N LEU A 158 8.28 24.80 11.02
CA LEU A 158 7.48 25.32 12.15
C LEU A 158 6.36 26.28 11.70
N SER A 159 6.51 26.96 10.56
CA SER A 159 5.44 27.78 9.95
C SER A 159 4.52 27.00 9.00
N ALA A 160 5.05 26.07 8.20
CA ALA A 160 4.30 25.45 7.11
C ALA A 160 3.46 24.24 7.53
N VAL A 161 3.95 23.41 8.46
CA VAL A 161 3.19 22.25 8.97
C VAL A 161 1.87 22.68 9.62
N PRO A 162 1.81 23.69 10.51
CA PRO A 162 0.55 24.11 11.16
C PRO A 162 -0.47 24.76 10.21
N ALA A 163 -0.02 25.29 9.07
CA ALA A 163 -0.92 25.77 8.04
C ALA A 163 -1.58 24.58 7.33
N LEU A 164 -0.76 23.64 6.86
CA LEU A 164 -1.20 22.44 6.15
C LEU A 164 -2.09 21.52 7.02
N THR A 165 -1.76 21.32 8.31
CA THR A 165 -2.57 20.52 9.25
C THR A 165 -3.82 21.23 9.79
N SER A 166 -4.06 22.49 9.41
CA SER A 166 -5.32 23.18 9.75
C SER A 166 -6.52 22.71 8.90
N HIS A 167 -6.24 22.01 7.79
CA HIS A 167 -7.24 21.44 6.89
C HIS A 167 -7.73 20.09 7.41
N SER A 168 -9.05 19.96 7.64
CA SER A 168 -9.65 18.75 8.24
C SER A 168 -9.59 17.50 7.36
N ASN A 169 -9.24 17.65 6.08
CA ASN A 169 -9.04 16.58 5.11
C ASN A 169 -7.55 16.21 4.90
N VAL A 170 -6.63 16.74 5.73
CA VAL A 170 -5.20 16.46 5.65
C VAL A 170 -4.72 15.58 6.81
N LEU A 171 -4.09 14.46 6.45
CA LEU A 171 -3.39 13.54 7.34
C LEU A 171 -1.87 13.66 7.11
N ALA A 172 -1.24 14.62 7.79
CA ALA A 172 0.21 14.76 7.75
C ALA A 172 0.89 13.65 8.56
N ILE A 173 1.84 12.90 7.97
CA ILE A 173 2.58 11.81 8.62
C ILE A 173 4.10 11.98 8.48
N GLY A 174 4.87 11.59 9.50
CA GLY A 174 6.32 11.77 9.53
C GLY A 174 7.09 10.66 8.81
N TYR A 175 7.98 11.01 7.88
CA TYR A 175 8.88 10.07 7.20
C TYR A 175 9.96 9.51 8.15
N VAL A 176 10.13 8.19 8.19
CA VAL A 176 11.21 7.50 8.93
C VAL A 176 11.78 6.35 8.09
N PRO A 177 13.06 6.37 7.67
CA PRO A 177 13.67 5.29 6.90
C PRO A 177 14.08 4.12 7.81
N THR A 178 13.94 2.90 7.31
CA THR A 178 14.19 1.65 8.06
C THR A 178 15.34 0.79 7.53
N GLN A 179 15.85 1.10 6.33
CA GLN A 179 16.90 0.34 5.64
C GLN A 179 16.56 -1.15 5.54
N LYS A 180 15.32 -1.50 5.15
CA LYS A 180 14.80 -2.89 5.07
C LYS A 180 14.85 -3.64 6.41
N GLY A 181 14.67 -2.89 7.50
CA GLY A 181 14.78 -3.36 8.88
C GLY A 181 16.22 -3.56 9.36
N THR A 182 17.24 -3.18 8.58
CA THR A 182 18.66 -3.23 9.02
C THR A 182 19.08 -2.02 9.84
N ARG A 183 18.31 -0.91 9.81
CA ARG A 183 18.53 0.23 10.71
C ARG A 183 18.22 -0.21 12.15
N ALA A 184 19.10 0.14 13.08
CA ALA A 184 18.93 -0.21 14.49
C ALA A 184 17.58 0.30 15.02
N ILE A 185 16.78 -0.60 15.59
CA ILE A 185 15.39 -0.28 15.98
C ILE A 185 15.32 0.91 16.94
N ALA A 186 16.28 1.05 17.86
CA ALA A 186 16.36 2.18 18.78
C ALA A 186 16.49 3.56 18.09
N ASP A 187 17.12 3.63 16.90
CA ASP A 187 17.20 4.88 16.12
C ASP A 187 15.90 5.15 15.36
N VAL A 188 15.21 4.12 14.89
CA VAL A 188 13.87 4.25 14.27
C VAL A 188 12.83 4.68 15.33
N GLU A 189 12.83 4.03 16.50
CA GLU A 189 12.00 4.42 17.63
C GLU A 189 12.27 5.86 18.09
N LYS A 190 13.54 6.30 18.03
CA LYS A 190 13.93 7.68 18.38
C LYS A 190 13.30 8.69 17.42
N ASP A 191 13.33 8.44 16.11
CA ASP A 191 12.70 9.33 15.13
C ASP A 191 11.18 9.41 15.34
N VAL A 192 10.52 8.27 15.55
CA VAL A 192 9.08 8.19 15.90
C VAL A 192 8.77 9.04 17.14
N LYS A 193 9.56 8.88 18.20
CA LYS A 193 9.42 9.64 19.46
C LYS A 193 9.75 11.12 19.29
N THR A 194 10.60 11.51 18.32
CA THR A 194 10.86 12.91 17.99
C THR A 194 9.65 13.55 17.29
N TYR A 195 9.07 12.90 16.28
CA TYR A 195 7.81 13.38 15.66
C TYR A 195 6.66 13.48 16.68
N ALA A 196 6.46 12.44 17.51
CA ALA A 196 5.47 12.47 18.59
C ALA A 196 5.73 13.58 19.62
N GLY A 197 6.99 13.99 19.78
CA GLY A 197 7.40 15.09 20.65
C GLY A 197 7.18 16.49 20.07
N TRP A 198 6.99 16.66 18.75
CA TRP A 198 6.88 17.96 18.08
C TRP A 198 5.85 18.94 18.71
N PRO A 199 4.63 18.52 19.10
CA PRO A 199 3.65 19.44 19.69
C PRO A 199 4.11 19.99 21.05
N SER A 200 4.78 19.16 21.84
CA SER A 200 5.30 19.53 23.16
C SER A 200 6.61 20.33 23.08
N ALA A 201 7.49 19.98 22.13
CA ALA A 201 8.78 20.63 21.95
C ALA A 201 8.65 22.04 21.32
N SER A 202 7.64 22.25 20.47
CA SER A 202 7.34 23.55 19.86
C SER A 202 6.48 24.46 20.74
N GLY A 203 5.72 23.89 21.68
CA GLY A 203 4.68 24.60 22.42
C GLY A 203 3.43 24.92 21.58
N ASN A 204 3.31 24.35 20.37
CA ASN A 204 2.19 24.54 19.46
C ASN A 204 1.53 23.19 19.15
N SER A 205 0.30 22.98 19.61
CA SER A 205 -0.44 21.73 19.37
C SER A 205 -0.75 21.45 17.90
N SER A 206 -0.73 22.47 17.03
CA SER A 206 -0.91 22.33 15.57
C SER A 206 0.38 22.00 14.84
N PHE A 207 1.56 22.12 15.49
CA PHE A 207 2.82 21.61 14.94
C PHE A 207 2.96 20.12 15.30
N ALA A 208 2.24 19.30 14.54
CA ALA A 208 2.08 17.87 14.74
C ALA A 208 2.16 17.11 13.41
N VAL A 209 2.40 15.80 13.50
CA VAL A 209 2.05 14.81 12.48
C VAL A 209 1.23 13.74 13.17
N HIS A 210 0.23 13.17 12.47
CA HIS A 210 -0.78 12.28 13.06
C HIS A 210 -0.53 10.80 12.67
N GLY A 211 0.74 10.46 12.46
CA GLY A 211 1.19 9.14 12.02
C GLY A 211 2.64 9.13 11.51
N ILE A 212 3.10 7.95 11.09
CA ILE A 212 4.46 7.69 10.60
C ILE A 212 4.41 6.88 9.30
N PHE A 213 5.29 7.27 8.36
CA PHE A 213 5.60 6.55 7.13
C PHE A 213 6.96 5.85 7.30
N PHE A 214 6.94 4.52 7.45
CA PHE A 214 8.13 3.69 7.54
C PHE A 214 8.63 3.32 6.14
N ASP A 215 9.68 4.00 5.69
CA ASP A 215 10.22 3.84 4.35
C ASP A 215 11.26 2.71 4.25
N GLU A 216 11.53 2.28 3.02
CA GLU A 216 12.45 1.18 2.68
C GLU A 216 12.05 -0.18 3.29
N ALA A 217 10.76 -0.49 3.41
CA ALA A 217 10.29 -1.71 4.06
C ALA A 217 10.70 -3.00 3.30
N PRO A 218 10.84 -4.15 3.99
CA PRO A 218 11.13 -5.43 3.34
C PRO A 218 9.91 -5.97 2.58
N ASN A 219 10.15 -6.62 1.43
CA ASN A 219 9.12 -7.36 0.71
C ASN A 219 9.17 -8.88 1.00
N ALA A 220 10.36 -9.46 1.17
CA ALA A 220 10.51 -10.88 1.47
C ALA A 220 10.20 -11.22 2.94
N TYR A 221 9.57 -12.37 3.17
CA TYR A 221 9.28 -12.87 4.53
C TYR A 221 10.53 -13.04 5.39
N SER A 222 10.47 -12.55 6.63
CA SER A 222 11.36 -12.93 7.72
C SER A 222 10.62 -12.75 9.04
N ALA A 223 10.63 -13.76 9.91
CA ALA A 223 9.95 -13.71 11.22
C ALA A 223 10.51 -12.59 12.12
N ASP A 224 11.82 -12.35 12.05
CA ASP A 224 12.49 -11.29 12.80
C ASP A 224 12.06 -9.90 12.31
N LEU A 225 11.86 -9.74 10.99
CA LEU A 225 11.40 -8.49 10.40
C LEU A 225 9.91 -8.26 10.65
N VAL A 226 9.05 -9.29 10.55
CA VAL A 226 7.64 -9.20 10.95
C VAL A 226 7.54 -8.72 12.40
N SER A 227 8.36 -9.28 13.31
CA SER A 227 8.43 -8.86 14.71
C SER A 227 8.91 -7.41 14.89
N TYR A 228 9.93 -6.99 14.11
CA TYR A 228 10.44 -5.61 14.09
C TYR A 228 9.35 -4.61 13.67
N TYR A 229 8.59 -4.90 12.61
CA TYR A 229 7.52 -4.03 12.14
C TYR A 229 6.31 -4.01 13.09
N GLN A 230 5.98 -5.15 13.72
CA GLN A 230 4.96 -5.19 14.78
C GLN A 230 5.36 -4.30 15.97
N GLN A 231 6.61 -4.36 16.44
CA GLN A 231 7.10 -3.47 17.51
C GLN A 231 7.01 -1.98 17.13
N LEU A 232 7.38 -1.62 15.88
CA LEU A 232 7.30 -0.26 15.40
C LEU A 232 5.85 0.25 15.27
N ALA A 233 4.94 -0.57 14.72
CA ALA A 233 3.53 -0.23 14.65
C ALA A 233 2.91 -0.07 16.04
N THR A 234 3.21 -0.97 16.99
CA THR A 234 2.79 -0.84 18.40
C THR A 234 3.31 0.46 19.01
N LEU A 235 4.60 0.81 18.84
CA LEU A 235 5.12 2.08 19.35
C LEU A 235 4.37 3.29 18.76
N VAL A 236 4.06 3.27 17.47
CA VAL A 236 3.28 4.37 16.86
C VAL A 236 1.89 4.42 17.47
N LYS A 237 1.16 3.30 17.55
CA LYS A 237 -0.20 3.26 18.15
C LYS A 237 -0.24 3.65 19.63
N ASP A 238 0.80 3.35 20.41
CA ASP A 238 0.92 3.74 21.83
C ASP A 238 1.44 5.19 22.04
N SER A 239 1.92 5.87 20.99
CA SER A 239 2.57 7.18 21.12
C SER A 239 1.59 8.35 21.35
N THR A 240 1.67 9.00 22.51
CA THR A 240 1.03 10.29 22.73
C THR A 240 1.65 11.37 21.83
N GLY A 241 0.83 12.07 21.06
CA GLY A 241 1.27 13.15 20.16
C GLY A 241 1.15 12.86 18.67
N LEU A 242 0.82 11.61 18.28
CA LEU A 242 0.51 11.21 16.90
C LEU A 242 -1.00 11.02 16.64
N GLY A 243 -1.86 11.47 17.56
CA GLY A 243 -3.31 11.27 17.50
C GLY A 243 -4.01 12.06 16.39
N PRO A 244 -5.27 11.72 16.03
CA PRO A 244 -6.16 10.84 16.79
C PRO A 244 -6.00 9.33 16.50
N GLU A 245 -5.57 8.94 15.30
CA GLU A 245 -5.54 7.53 14.87
C GLU A 245 -4.15 6.87 14.93
N ASN A 246 -3.10 7.67 15.13
CA ASN A 246 -1.70 7.24 15.11
C ASN A 246 -1.40 6.42 13.85
N TYR A 247 -1.59 7.02 12.68
CA TYR A 247 -1.59 6.29 11.40
C TYR A 247 -0.21 5.70 11.09
N VAL A 248 -0.18 4.45 10.61
CA VAL A 248 1.03 3.70 10.26
C VAL A 248 0.97 3.37 8.77
N VAL A 249 1.99 3.78 8.03
CA VAL A 249 2.21 3.35 6.65
C VAL A 249 3.56 2.64 6.55
N THR A 250 3.64 1.57 5.76
CA THR A 250 4.93 0.99 5.34
C THR A 250 5.12 1.12 3.83
N ASN A 251 6.34 1.39 3.39
CA ASN A 251 6.69 1.45 1.97
C ASN A 251 7.75 0.41 1.56
N PRO A 252 7.32 -0.80 1.14
CA PRO A 252 8.19 -1.74 0.44
C PRO A 252 8.38 -1.40 -1.05
N GLY A 253 7.62 -0.43 -1.60
CA GLY A 253 7.61 -0.05 -3.03
C GLY A 253 7.13 -1.14 -4.00
N THR A 254 6.71 -2.28 -3.47
CA THR A 254 6.34 -3.49 -4.22
C THR A 254 5.50 -4.40 -3.33
N VAL A 255 4.79 -5.37 -3.91
CA VAL A 255 3.95 -6.31 -3.14
C VAL A 255 4.82 -7.11 -2.15
N PRO A 256 4.60 -7.00 -0.83
CA PRO A 256 5.35 -7.77 0.16
C PRO A 256 4.72 -9.14 0.41
N ASP A 257 5.37 -9.95 1.23
CA ASP A 257 4.75 -11.12 1.86
C ASP A 257 3.53 -10.72 2.71
N ALA A 258 2.50 -11.56 2.70
CA ALA A 258 1.24 -11.29 3.38
C ALA A 258 1.40 -11.04 4.89
N ALA A 259 2.43 -11.61 5.53
CA ALA A 259 2.72 -11.40 6.95
C ALA A 259 3.04 -9.94 7.33
N TYR A 260 3.29 -9.05 6.36
CA TYR A 260 3.46 -7.62 6.61
C TYR A 260 2.19 -6.78 6.38
N LEU A 261 1.20 -7.28 5.63
CA LEU A 261 0.05 -6.48 5.17
C LEU A 261 -0.92 -6.10 6.30
N ASP A 262 -1.04 -6.96 7.33
CA ASP A 262 -1.91 -6.74 8.50
C ASP A 262 -1.22 -5.95 9.63
N ILE A 263 -0.01 -5.41 9.41
CA ILE A 263 0.75 -4.64 10.43
C ILE A 263 0.44 -3.13 10.40
N PRO A 264 0.44 -2.44 9.24
CA PRO A 264 0.13 -1.01 9.16
C PRO A 264 -1.36 -0.75 8.88
N ASP A 265 -1.78 0.52 8.94
CA ASP A 265 -3.08 0.94 8.42
C ASP A 265 -3.07 1.07 6.87
N SER A 266 -1.88 1.18 6.27
CA SER A 266 -1.68 1.16 4.81
C SER A 266 -0.31 0.62 4.37
N THR A 267 -0.25 -0.08 3.25
CA THR A 267 1.00 -0.54 2.62
C THR A 267 1.14 -0.02 1.20
N VAL A 268 2.26 0.63 0.88
CA VAL A 268 2.60 1.03 -0.50
C VAL A 268 3.10 -0.18 -1.28
N VAL A 269 2.19 -0.84 -1.99
CA VAL A 269 2.45 -2.08 -2.75
C VAL A 269 2.97 -1.84 -4.17
N PHE A 270 3.07 -0.58 -4.59
CA PHE A 270 3.75 -0.18 -5.81
C PHE A 270 4.33 1.23 -5.68
N GLU A 271 5.62 1.38 -5.92
CA GLU A 271 6.29 2.67 -6.14
C GLU A 271 7.29 2.54 -7.28
N SER A 272 6.96 3.11 -8.46
CA SER A 272 7.82 3.05 -9.64
C SER A 272 7.31 3.91 -10.82
N PRO A 273 8.10 4.09 -11.89
CA PRO A 273 7.67 4.78 -13.10
C PRO A 273 6.46 4.12 -13.80
N TYR A 274 5.70 4.91 -14.56
CA TYR A 274 4.58 4.45 -15.38
C TYR A 274 4.86 3.23 -16.26
N ASP A 275 6.00 3.17 -16.97
CA ASP A 275 6.36 2.01 -17.80
C ASP A 275 6.55 0.72 -16.97
N SER A 276 7.01 0.86 -15.72
CA SER A 276 7.12 -0.24 -14.75
C SER A 276 5.76 -0.63 -14.18
N PHE A 277 4.81 0.31 -14.08
CA PHE A 277 3.42 0.01 -13.71
C PHE A 277 2.74 -0.85 -14.78
N LEU A 278 2.83 -0.46 -16.05
CA LEU A 278 2.34 -1.27 -17.17
C LEU A 278 3.00 -2.66 -17.20
N SER A 279 4.30 -2.73 -16.89
CA SER A 279 5.03 -3.99 -16.78
C SER A 279 4.47 -4.88 -15.65
N ALA A 280 4.24 -4.32 -14.45
CA ALA A 280 3.70 -5.05 -13.29
C ALA A 280 2.26 -5.55 -13.53
N ILE A 281 1.42 -4.73 -14.18
CA ILE A 281 0.08 -5.15 -14.66
C ILE A 281 0.22 -6.34 -15.61
N SER A 282 1.09 -6.26 -16.62
CA SER A 282 1.26 -7.33 -17.61
C SER A 282 1.84 -8.63 -17.04
N ALA A 283 2.61 -8.54 -15.95
CA ALA A 283 3.18 -9.66 -15.23
C ALA A 283 2.21 -10.29 -14.21
N GLY A 284 1.06 -9.67 -13.93
CA GLY A 284 0.12 -10.11 -12.90
C GLY A 284 0.66 -9.93 -11.47
N THR A 285 1.54 -8.95 -11.24
CA THR A 285 2.23 -8.73 -9.95
C THR A 285 1.26 -8.60 -8.76
N PHE A 286 0.07 -8.02 -8.98
CA PHE A 286 -0.92 -7.77 -7.93
C PHE A 286 -1.87 -8.95 -7.66
N ASN A 287 -1.74 -10.07 -8.39
CA ASN A 287 -2.64 -11.22 -8.25
C ASN A 287 -2.65 -11.81 -6.82
N SER A 288 -1.52 -11.75 -6.10
CA SER A 288 -1.40 -12.23 -4.72
C SER A 288 -2.13 -11.38 -3.68
N ILE A 289 -2.49 -10.13 -4.02
CA ILE A 289 -3.24 -9.20 -3.15
C ILE A 289 -4.65 -8.89 -3.69
N SER A 290 -5.11 -9.64 -4.70
CA SER A 290 -6.44 -9.46 -5.34
C SER A 290 -7.65 -9.74 -4.44
N THR A 291 -7.42 -10.20 -3.20
CA THR A 291 -8.43 -10.34 -2.14
C THR A 291 -8.10 -9.55 -0.88
N THR A 292 -7.02 -8.75 -0.90
CA THR A 292 -6.69 -7.81 0.18
C THR A 292 -7.60 -6.60 0.08
N ASN A 293 -7.89 -5.94 1.20
CA ASN A 293 -8.69 -4.72 1.20
C ASN A 293 -7.93 -3.56 0.52
N HIS A 294 -8.49 -2.99 -0.56
CA HIS A 294 -7.85 -1.88 -1.28
C HIS A 294 -7.72 -0.60 -0.40
N SER A 295 -8.53 -0.45 0.65
CA SER A 295 -8.47 0.72 1.55
C SER A 295 -7.21 0.78 2.42
N SER A 296 -6.56 -0.37 2.65
CA SER A 296 -5.27 -0.52 3.35
C SER A 296 -4.09 -0.70 2.39
N LEU A 297 -4.28 -0.37 1.11
CA LEU A 297 -3.26 -0.43 0.06
C LEU A 297 -3.04 0.96 -0.54
N ALA A 298 -1.79 1.18 -0.96
CA ALA A 298 -1.33 2.42 -1.58
C ALA A 298 -0.49 2.15 -2.84
N SER A 299 -0.53 3.06 -3.81
CA SER A 299 0.29 3.01 -5.04
C SER A 299 0.75 4.39 -5.49
N MET A 300 2.05 4.50 -5.77
CA MET A 300 2.72 5.72 -6.25
C MET A 300 3.27 5.47 -7.67
N VAL A 301 2.64 6.08 -8.68
CA VAL A 301 3.05 5.98 -10.09
C VAL A 301 3.58 7.32 -10.55
N TYR A 302 4.88 7.41 -10.79
CA TYR A 302 5.54 8.65 -11.21
C TYR A 302 6.05 8.57 -12.66
N SER A 303 6.59 9.68 -13.19
CA SER A 303 6.97 9.83 -14.60
C SER A 303 5.83 9.51 -15.59
N VAL A 304 4.56 9.74 -15.23
CA VAL A 304 3.41 9.48 -16.11
C VAL A 304 3.42 10.45 -17.31
N PRO A 305 3.46 9.97 -18.57
CA PRO A 305 3.45 10.85 -19.74
C PRO A 305 2.16 11.67 -19.87
N ASP A 306 2.27 12.93 -20.30
CA ASP A 306 1.12 13.82 -20.58
C ASP A 306 0.17 13.31 -21.70
N SER A 307 0.57 12.26 -22.43
CA SER A 307 -0.23 11.59 -23.46
C SER A 307 -1.04 10.38 -22.95
N VAL A 308 -1.00 10.07 -21.65
CA VAL A 308 -1.78 8.98 -21.04
C VAL A 308 -3.24 9.41 -20.85
N ASP A 309 -4.17 8.49 -21.11
CA ASP A 309 -5.57 8.67 -20.71
C ASP A 309 -5.69 8.54 -19.19
N LEU A 310 -5.77 9.68 -18.50
CA LEU A 310 -5.83 9.76 -17.03
C LEU A 310 -7.00 8.94 -16.43
N PRO A 311 -8.24 8.99 -16.95
CA PRO A 311 -9.33 8.17 -16.44
C PRO A 311 -9.03 6.66 -16.49
N THR A 312 -8.42 6.17 -17.57
CA THR A 312 -7.97 4.78 -17.67
C THR A 312 -6.89 4.45 -16.63
N LEU A 313 -5.89 5.33 -16.44
CA LEU A 313 -4.83 5.09 -15.44
C LEU A 313 -5.38 5.12 -14.00
N ILE A 314 -6.23 6.10 -13.66
CA ILE A 314 -6.90 6.19 -12.35
C ILE A 314 -7.70 4.91 -12.08
N THR A 315 -8.42 4.41 -13.08
CA THR A 315 -9.16 3.13 -12.97
C THR A 315 -8.22 1.94 -12.79
N GLN A 316 -7.10 1.88 -13.52
CA GLN A 316 -6.11 0.80 -13.41
C GLN A 316 -5.43 0.75 -12.04
N VAL A 317 -5.12 1.89 -11.43
CA VAL A 317 -4.51 1.95 -10.09
C VAL A 317 -5.56 1.74 -8.99
N GLY A 318 -6.77 2.28 -9.14
CA GLY A 318 -7.90 2.06 -8.21
C GLY A 318 -8.35 0.59 -8.10
N ASN A 319 -8.07 -0.21 -9.13
CA ASN A 319 -8.23 -1.67 -9.10
C ASN A 319 -7.17 -2.42 -8.24
N ILE A 320 -6.27 -1.70 -7.56
CA ILE A 320 -5.22 -2.23 -6.68
C ILE A 320 -5.25 -1.55 -5.31
N SER A 321 -5.46 -0.23 -5.26
CA SER A 321 -5.34 0.58 -4.04
C SER A 321 -6.26 1.79 -4.06
N GLU A 322 -6.80 2.15 -2.90
CA GLU A 322 -7.59 3.39 -2.76
C GLU A 322 -6.72 4.62 -2.54
N GLN A 323 -5.55 4.49 -1.91
CA GLN A 323 -4.64 5.60 -1.62
C GLN A 323 -3.62 5.76 -2.75
N ILE A 324 -3.86 6.70 -3.68
CA ILE A 324 -3.05 6.80 -4.91
C ILE A 324 -2.23 8.09 -5.01
N PHE A 325 -1.11 8.03 -5.72
CA PHE A 325 -0.37 9.19 -6.21
C PHE A 325 -0.01 8.97 -7.68
N LEU A 326 -0.33 9.94 -8.53
CA LEU A 326 0.04 9.96 -9.95
C LEU A 326 0.76 11.28 -10.25
N GLY A 327 2.02 11.22 -10.71
CA GLY A 327 2.83 12.39 -11.03
C GLY A 327 3.54 12.27 -12.39
N ASN A 328 3.76 13.37 -13.10
CA ASN A 328 4.53 13.35 -14.36
C ASN A 328 6.03 13.61 -14.17
N THR A 329 6.44 14.05 -12.98
CA THR A 329 7.85 14.21 -12.60
C THR A 329 8.46 12.90 -12.12
N SER A 330 9.79 12.86 -12.02
CA SER A 330 10.55 11.75 -11.43
C SER A 330 11.15 12.11 -10.06
N THR A 331 10.51 13.01 -9.30
CA THR A 331 11.04 13.50 -8.02
C THR A 331 9.97 14.04 -7.10
N TYR A 332 10.14 13.79 -5.80
CA TYR A 332 9.28 14.26 -4.72
C TYR A 332 9.77 15.59 -4.10
N MET A 333 10.85 16.17 -4.63
CA MET A 333 11.48 17.39 -4.15
C MET A 333 10.82 18.68 -4.65
N ALA A 334 9.79 18.57 -5.50
CA ALA A 334 9.04 19.68 -6.07
C ALA A 334 7.52 19.39 -6.03
N TYR A 335 6.70 20.45 -6.06
CA TYR A 335 5.26 20.29 -6.22
C TYR A 335 4.95 19.81 -7.65
N ASP A 336 4.45 18.59 -7.79
CA ASP A 336 4.07 18.02 -9.09
C ASP A 336 2.69 18.57 -9.52
N SER A 337 2.71 19.54 -10.44
CA SER A 337 1.49 20.17 -10.98
C SER A 337 0.60 19.23 -11.80
N TYR A 338 1.02 17.99 -12.06
CA TYR A 338 0.17 16.94 -12.59
C TYR A 338 -0.95 16.55 -11.61
N MET A 339 -0.75 16.74 -10.30
CA MET A 339 -1.80 16.55 -9.29
C MET A 339 -3.03 17.43 -9.57
N ASN A 340 -2.85 18.65 -10.10
CA ASN A 340 -3.94 19.54 -10.52
C ASN A 340 -4.78 18.97 -11.69
N LYS A 341 -4.28 17.95 -12.40
CA LYS A 341 -5.04 17.19 -13.41
C LYS A 341 -5.68 15.94 -12.84
N VAL A 342 -5.03 15.32 -11.84
CA VAL A 342 -5.41 14.02 -11.27
C VAL A 342 -6.52 14.16 -10.23
N ILE A 343 -6.36 15.04 -9.23
CA ILE A 343 -7.32 15.22 -8.13
C ILE A 343 -8.76 15.49 -8.64
N PRO A 344 -8.98 16.38 -9.65
CA PRO A 344 -10.34 16.65 -10.15
C PRO A 344 -10.98 15.48 -10.90
N MET A 345 -10.22 14.44 -11.24
CA MET A 345 -10.70 13.23 -11.94
C MET A 345 -10.91 12.04 -10.99
N LEU A 346 -10.59 12.17 -9.70
CA LEU A 346 -10.81 11.10 -8.73
C LEU A 346 -12.31 10.93 -8.42
N PRO A 347 -12.77 9.68 -8.17
CA PRO A 347 -14.17 9.42 -7.85
C PRO A 347 -14.51 9.97 -6.47
N THR A 348 -15.06 11.18 -6.43
CA THR A 348 -15.57 11.85 -5.23
C THR A 348 -17.08 11.69 -5.10
N VAL A 349 -17.59 11.87 -3.88
CA VAL A 349 -19.03 11.75 -3.60
C VAL A 349 -19.77 12.93 -4.22
N ALA A 350 -20.58 12.66 -5.25
CA ALA A 350 -21.43 13.68 -5.85
C ALA A 350 -22.41 14.23 -4.80
N LYS A 351 -22.29 15.54 -4.51
CA LYS A 351 -23.12 16.23 -3.52
C LYS A 351 -24.61 16.15 -3.91
N SER A 352 -25.41 15.50 -3.06
CA SER A 352 -26.87 15.54 -3.17
C SER A 352 -27.34 16.99 -3.03
N SER A 353 -28.13 17.42 -4.01
CA SER A 353 -28.61 18.80 -4.19
C SER A 353 -29.91 19.09 -3.44
#